data_AF-A0A1D6G448-F1
#
_entry.id   AF-A0A1D6G448-F1
#
_cell.length_a   1.000
_cell.length_b   1.000
_cell.length_c   1.000
_cell.angle_alpha   90.00
_cell.angle_beta   90.00
_cell.angle_gamma   90.00
#
_symmetry.space_group_name_H-M   'P 1'
#
loop_
_entity.id
_entity.type
_entity.pdbx_description
1 polymer ?
#
loop_
_entity_poly.entity_id
_entity_poly.type
_entity_poly.pdbx_seq_one_letter_code
_entity_poly.pdbx_strand_id
1 'polypeptide(L)'
;MARRATPQEAAVAAAEAAIRSVGLGFDVVSDVRLKFCKQRGAPDPWLIELDHGEVQDIVLPGGVTVAGVTASVKCDKGERMRFRSDVLSFQQMSEQFNQELSLSGKIPSGFFNTMFEFSGSWQKDAANTKALAFDGWYVTLYSVALSKGQIVLRDHVKQSVPSTWDPAALARFIKKFGTHIVVGLKMGGKDVIYLKQQHSSTLQAVDVQKRLKEMSDSRFLDANVQYDMSRNNQVLSEPSFLLLSPGFLPFNTIDYC
;
A
#
# COMPACT_ATOMS: atom_id res chain seq x y z
N MET A 1 -16.64 26.20 -14.71
CA MET A 1 -15.33 25.58 -14.44
C MET A 1 -15.31 25.13 -12.98
N ALA A 2 -15.06 23.86 -12.69
CA ALA A 2 -14.94 23.40 -11.30
C ALA A 2 -13.63 23.92 -10.70
N ARG A 3 -13.68 24.52 -9.50
CA ARG A 3 -12.51 24.99 -8.75
C ARG A 3 -11.62 23.78 -8.41
N ARG A 4 -10.34 23.84 -8.76
CA ARG A 4 -9.34 22.83 -8.39
C ARG A 4 -8.99 23.01 -6.91
N ALA A 5 -8.99 21.91 -6.14
CA ALA A 5 -8.58 21.93 -4.74
C ALA A 5 -7.12 22.40 -4.62
N THR A 6 -6.83 23.16 -3.57
CA THR A 6 -5.47 23.54 -3.20
C THR A 6 -4.66 22.31 -2.75
N PRO A 7 -3.32 22.36 -2.79
CA PRO A 7 -2.49 21.26 -2.28
C PRO A 7 -2.80 20.89 -0.83
N GLN A 8 -3.11 21.88 0.02
CA GLN A 8 -3.47 21.66 1.42
C GLN A 8 -4.82 20.95 1.56
N GLU A 9 -5.85 21.39 0.82
CA GLU A 9 -7.17 20.73 0.81
C GLU A 9 -7.05 19.27 0.32
N ALA A 10 -6.21 19.02 -0.70
CA ALA A 10 -5.96 17.67 -1.20
C ALA A 10 -5.22 16.79 -0.17
N ALA A 11 -4.26 17.36 0.57
CA ALA A 11 -3.54 16.66 1.62
C ALA A 11 -4.44 16.29 2.81
N VAL A 12 -5.31 17.22 3.24
CA VAL A 12 -6.33 16.95 4.27
C VAL A 12 -7.28 15.86 3.80
N ALA A 13 -7.83 15.95 2.58
CA ALA A 13 -8.73 14.94 2.03
C ALA A 13 -8.08 13.55 1.91
N ALA A 14 -6.78 13.50 1.56
CA ALA A 14 -6.03 12.25 1.50
C ALA A 14 -5.80 11.65 2.90
N ALA A 15 -5.49 12.49 3.90
CA ALA A 15 -5.33 12.06 5.28
C ALA A 15 -6.63 11.52 5.89
N GLU A 16 -7.74 12.23 5.68
CA GLU A 16 -9.05 11.74 6.09
C GLU A 16 -9.42 10.43 5.39
N ALA A 17 -9.13 10.32 4.09
CA ALA A 17 -9.36 9.10 3.34
C ALA A 17 -8.56 7.91 3.89
N ALA A 18 -7.32 8.15 4.31
CA ALA A 18 -6.45 7.16 4.92
C ALA A 18 -7.02 6.71 6.27
N ILE A 19 -7.35 7.64 7.17
CA ILE A 19 -7.93 7.34 8.49
C ILE A 19 -9.26 6.58 8.35
N ARG A 20 -10.16 7.05 7.48
CA ARG A 20 -11.45 6.37 7.24
C ARG A 20 -11.32 4.97 6.65
N SER A 21 -10.17 4.62 6.08
CA SER A 21 -9.97 3.29 5.49
C SER A 21 -9.60 2.21 6.50
N VAL A 22 -9.15 2.58 7.69
CA VAL A 22 -8.95 1.61 8.79
C VAL A 22 -10.29 0.98 9.14
N GLY A 23 -10.34 -0.34 9.17
CA GLY A 23 -11.55 -1.12 9.40
C GLY A 23 -12.38 -1.43 8.16
N LEU A 24 -11.95 -1.00 6.97
CA LEU A 24 -12.60 -1.36 5.71
C LEU A 24 -12.09 -2.69 5.18
N GLY A 25 -12.97 -3.39 4.45
CA GLY A 25 -12.62 -4.57 3.70
C GLY A 25 -11.82 -4.29 2.44
N PHE A 26 -11.00 -5.24 2.00
CA PHE A 26 -10.33 -5.21 0.69
C PHE A 26 -10.01 -6.60 0.16
N ASP A 27 -9.76 -6.70 -1.15
CA ASP A 27 -9.32 -7.94 -1.79
C ASP A 27 -7.79 -7.95 -1.89
N VAL A 28 -7.12 -8.92 -1.27
CA VAL A 28 -5.64 -9.03 -1.29
C VAL A 28 -5.06 -9.23 -2.69
N VAL A 29 -5.88 -9.76 -3.59
CA VAL A 29 -5.56 -9.92 -5.02
C VAL A 29 -5.71 -8.62 -5.81
N SER A 30 -6.28 -7.57 -5.20
CA SER A 30 -6.28 -6.22 -5.75
C SER A 30 -5.03 -5.45 -5.32
N ASP A 31 -4.75 -4.36 -6.02
CA ASP A 31 -3.74 -3.41 -5.60
C ASP A 31 -4.15 -2.69 -4.30
N VAL A 32 -3.17 -2.22 -3.54
CA VAL A 32 -3.32 -1.70 -2.16
C VAL A 32 -3.66 -0.20 -2.11
N ARG A 33 -4.08 0.39 -3.23
CA ARG A 33 -4.55 1.78 -3.26
C ARG A 33 -5.93 1.88 -2.59
N LEU A 34 -6.16 2.97 -1.85
CA LEU A 34 -7.41 3.25 -1.14
C LEU A 34 -8.69 3.11 -1.97
N LYS A 35 -8.60 3.33 -3.30
CA LYS A 35 -9.75 3.15 -4.21
C LYS A 35 -10.27 1.71 -4.29
N PHE A 36 -9.48 0.73 -3.87
CA PHE A 36 -9.86 -0.68 -3.85
C PHE A 36 -10.46 -1.12 -2.50
N CYS A 37 -10.52 -0.23 -1.49
CA CYS A 37 -11.26 -0.49 -0.26
C CYS A 37 -12.76 -0.65 -0.59
N LYS A 38 -13.36 -1.69 -0.01
CA LYS A 38 -14.78 -2.00 -0.16
C LYS A 38 -15.62 -0.91 0.49
N GLN A 39 -16.74 -0.62 -0.17
CA GLN A 39 -17.82 0.22 0.38
C GLN A 39 -17.40 1.62 0.83
N ARG A 40 -16.27 2.19 0.37
CA ARG A 40 -15.75 3.52 0.80
C ARG A 40 -16.76 4.67 0.74
N GLY A 41 -17.76 4.59 -0.14
CA GLY A 41 -18.83 5.59 -0.28
C GLY A 41 -20.13 5.28 0.47
N ALA A 42 -20.20 4.15 1.19
CA ALA A 42 -21.37 3.82 1.99
C ALA A 42 -21.40 4.67 3.28
N PRO A 43 -22.59 4.96 3.84
CA PRO A 43 -22.72 5.71 5.09
C PRO A 43 -22.02 5.04 6.28
N ASP A 44 -22.01 3.71 6.29
CA ASP A 44 -21.42 2.91 7.36
C ASP A 44 -20.56 1.75 6.80
N PRO A 45 -19.32 2.02 6.38
CA PRO A 45 -18.52 1.08 5.60
C PRO A 45 -17.61 0.16 6.43
N TRP A 46 -17.46 0.43 7.73
CA TRP A 46 -16.54 -0.30 8.61
C TRP A 46 -17.05 -1.69 8.97
N LEU A 47 -16.13 -2.65 8.96
CA LEU A 47 -16.40 -4.05 9.26
C LEU A 47 -16.10 -4.41 10.72
N ILE A 48 -15.35 -3.54 11.40
CA ILE A 48 -14.95 -3.68 12.80
C ILE A 48 -15.62 -2.60 13.65
N GLU A 49 -15.78 -2.90 14.92
CA GLU A 49 -16.16 -1.92 15.92
C GLU A 49 -15.00 -0.96 16.15
N LEU A 50 -15.30 0.34 16.07
CA LEU A 50 -14.38 1.43 16.41
C LEU A 50 -15.02 2.20 17.55
N ASP A 51 -14.27 2.43 18.62
CA ASP A 51 -14.77 3.21 19.75
C ASP A 51 -14.86 4.69 19.35
N HIS A 52 -16.07 5.20 19.17
CA HIS A 52 -16.32 6.60 18.83
C HIS A 52 -16.60 7.47 20.07
N GLY A 53 -16.47 6.93 21.29
CA GLY A 53 -16.68 7.68 22.53
C GLY A 53 -15.61 8.75 22.75
N GLU A 54 -14.34 8.38 22.63
CA GLU A 54 -13.21 9.32 22.71
C GLU A 54 -12.65 9.63 21.31
N VAL A 55 -12.69 10.91 20.95
CA VAL A 55 -12.13 11.43 19.70
C VAL A 55 -11.04 12.46 19.97
N GLN A 56 -10.08 12.53 19.07
CA GLN A 56 -8.94 13.43 19.13
C GLN A 56 -8.64 14.04 17.76
N ASP A 57 -8.00 15.20 17.76
CA ASP A 57 -7.47 15.80 16.56
C ASP A 57 -6.04 15.29 16.32
N ILE A 58 -5.76 14.83 15.10
CA ILE A 58 -4.44 14.33 14.72
C ILE A 58 -3.76 15.35 13.82
N VAL A 59 -2.57 15.78 14.22
CA VAL A 59 -1.70 16.65 13.41
C VAL A 59 -0.65 15.79 12.70
N LEU A 60 -0.70 15.79 11.37
CA LEU A 60 0.17 15.05 10.48
C LEU A 60 1.26 15.97 9.89
N PRO A 61 2.34 15.40 9.33
CA PRO A 61 3.39 16.18 8.68
C PRO A 61 2.84 17.14 7.62
N GLY A 62 3.44 18.34 7.53
CA GLY A 62 2.95 19.42 6.66
C GLY A 62 1.83 20.27 7.25
N GLY A 63 1.55 20.14 8.56
CA GLY A 63 0.53 20.94 9.25
C GLY A 63 -0.90 20.55 8.88
N VAL A 64 -1.09 19.32 8.40
CA VAL A 64 -2.42 18.77 8.10
C VAL A 64 -3.06 18.31 9.40
N THR A 65 -4.21 18.88 9.74
CA THR A 65 -4.99 18.46 10.92
C THR A 65 -6.23 17.70 10.45
N VAL A 66 -6.45 16.51 11.00
CA VAL A 66 -7.69 15.74 10.84
C VAL A 66 -8.38 15.69 12.19
N ALA A 67 -9.59 16.26 12.25
CA ALA A 67 -10.36 16.35 13.48
C ALA A 67 -11.23 15.12 13.73
N GLY A 68 -11.57 14.87 14.99
CA GLY A 68 -12.59 13.87 15.36
C GLY A 68 -12.19 12.42 15.07
N VAL A 69 -10.90 12.10 15.13
CA VAL A 69 -10.39 10.74 14.92
C VAL A 69 -10.57 9.94 16.20
N THR A 70 -11.11 8.72 16.11
CA THR A 70 -11.20 7.80 17.27
C THR A 70 -9.83 7.56 17.90
N ALA A 71 -9.77 7.50 19.24
CA ALA A 71 -8.57 7.10 19.98
C ALA A 71 -8.04 5.69 19.61
N SER A 72 -8.89 4.87 18.99
CA SER A 72 -8.50 3.55 18.46
C SER A 72 -7.59 3.65 17.25
N VAL A 73 -7.46 4.80 16.59
CA VAL A 73 -6.56 5.00 15.45
C VAL A 73 -5.38 5.87 15.86
N LYS A 74 -4.18 5.32 15.67
CA LYS A 74 -2.90 5.99 15.91
C LYS A 74 -2.26 6.38 14.59
N CYS A 75 -1.53 7.49 14.64
CA CYS A 75 -0.69 7.92 13.53
C CYS A 75 0.75 8.09 14.02
N ASP A 76 1.70 7.44 13.36
CA ASP A 76 3.12 7.61 13.65
C ASP A 76 3.81 8.41 12.56
N LYS A 77 4.92 9.03 12.92
CA LYS A 77 5.78 9.72 11.96
C LYS A 77 6.35 8.73 10.96
N GLY A 78 6.40 9.14 9.70
CA GLY A 78 6.99 8.34 8.66
C GLY A 78 8.51 8.40 8.65
N GLU A 79 9.08 7.67 7.71
CA GLU A 79 10.50 7.52 7.49
C GLU A 79 10.81 7.46 5.99
N ARG A 80 12.05 7.76 5.64
CA ARG A 80 12.58 7.57 4.28
C ARG A 80 13.64 6.49 4.33
N MET A 81 13.44 5.41 3.57
CA MET A 81 14.38 4.29 3.49
C MET A 81 14.62 3.88 2.04
N ARG A 82 15.85 3.47 1.73
CA ARG A 82 16.19 2.84 0.45
C ARG A 82 16.23 1.33 0.66
N PHE A 83 15.45 0.61 -0.13
CA PHE A 83 15.43 -0.84 -0.13
C PHE A 83 16.01 -1.37 -1.43
N ARG A 84 16.80 -2.43 -1.31
CA ARG A 84 17.37 -3.19 -2.42
C ARG A 84 17.17 -4.65 -2.13
N SER A 85 16.61 -5.38 -3.09
CA SER A 85 16.50 -6.83 -3.01
C SER A 85 17.71 -7.51 -3.63
N ASP A 86 17.88 -8.79 -3.30
CA ASP A 86 18.65 -9.71 -4.14
C ASP A 86 17.86 -10.06 -5.41
N VAL A 87 18.47 -10.85 -6.29
CA VAL A 87 17.81 -11.47 -7.45
C VAL A 87 17.09 -12.72 -6.97
N LEU A 88 15.76 -12.62 -6.83
CA LEU A 88 14.93 -13.66 -6.22
C LEU A 88 14.07 -14.39 -7.26
N SER A 89 13.70 -15.63 -6.97
CA SER A 89 12.65 -16.32 -7.72
C SER A 89 11.29 -15.64 -7.54
N PHE A 90 10.33 -15.93 -8.44
CA PHE A 90 8.96 -15.43 -8.34
C PHE A 90 8.34 -15.68 -6.96
N GLN A 91 8.50 -16.89 -6.42
CA GLN A 91 7.90 -17.29 -5.14
C GLN A 91 8.54 -16.55 -3.95
N GLN A 92 9.86 -16.41 -3.93
CA GLN A 92 10.58 -15.69 -2.87
C GLN A 92 10.20 -14.20 -2.86
N MET A 93 10.13 -13.58 -4.05
CA MET A 93 9.72 -12.17 -4.15
C MET A 93 8.25 -11.98 -3.76
N SER A 94 7.36 -12.89 -4.18
CA SER A 94 5.96 -12.88 -3.75
C SER A 94 5.83 -12.98 -2.23
N GLU A 95 6.60 -13.86 -1.59
CA GLU A 95 6.61 -14.02 -0.14
C GLU A 95 7.12 -12.75 0.56
N GLN A 96 8.18 -12.12 0.04
CA GLN A 96 8.68 -10.84 0.55
C GLN A 96 7.60 -9.74 0.50
N PHE A 97 6.88 -9.62 -0.61
CA PHE A 97 5.80 -8.65 -0.77
C PHE A 97 4.60 -8.94 0.16
N ASN A 98 4.31 -10.22 0.43
CA ASN A 98 3.27 -10.59 1.37
C ASN A 98 3.65 -10.26 2.81
N GLN A 99 4.92 -10.47 3.19
CA GLN A 99 5.42 -10.06 4.51
C GLN A 99 5.33 -8.55 4.74
N GLU A 100 5.55 -7.73 3.69
CA GLU A 100 5.31 -6.28 3.76
C GLU A 100 3.84 -5.92 4.06
N LEU A 101 2.90 -6.82 3.76
CA LEU A 101 1.48 -6.69 4.07
C LEU A 101 1.07 -7.40 5.37
N SER A 102 2.03 -7.90 6.16
CA SER A 102 1.79 -8.78 7.31
C SER A 102 1.03 -10.08 6.96
N LEU A 103 1.20 -10.57 5.73
CA LEU A 103 0.63 -11.83 5.24
C LEU A 103 1.66 -12.95 5.24
N SER A 104 1.17 -14.18 5.36
CA SER A 104 1.99 -15.39 5.22
C SER A 104 1.81 -16.05 3.85
N GLY A 105 2.78 -16.87 3.47
CA GLY A 105 2.70 -17.69 2.26
C GLY A 105 3.17 -17.01 0.98
N LYS A 106 3.06 -17.76 -0.13
CA LYS A 106 3.75 -17.50 -1.40
C LYS A 106 2.81 -17.18 -2.57
N ILE A 107 1.51 -17.04 -2.30
CA ILE A 107 0.52 -16.69 -3.32
C ILE A 107 0.65 -15.18 -3.59
N PRO A 108 0.81 -14.75 -4.85
CA PRO A 108 1.04 -13.34 -5.16
C PRO A 108 -0.16 -12.47 -4.86
N SER A 109 0.07 -11.44 -4.05
CA SER A 109 -0.87 -10.35 -3.81
C SER A 109 -1.02 -9.47 -5.05
N GLY A 110 -2.12 -8.72 -5.12
CA GLY A 110 -2.34 -7.73 -6.18
C GLY A 110 -1.33 -6.58 -6.11
N PHE A 111 -0.77 -6.32 -4.92
CA PHE A 111 0.37 -5.42 -4.73
C PHE A 111 1.59 -5.89 -5.53
N PHE A 112 2.03 -7.12 -5.31
CA PHE A 112 3.14 -7.73 -6.06
C PHE A 112 2.87 -7.73 -7.57
N ASN A 113 1.65 -8.13 -7.98
CA ASN A 113 1.28 -8.17 -9.39
C ASN A 113 1.36 -6.79 -10.04
N THR A 114 0.88 -5.76 -9.35
CA THR A 114 0.92 -4.38 -9.86
C THR A 114 2.35 -3.89 -10.02
N MET A 115 3.25 -4.19 -9.08
CA MET A 115 4.61 -3.66 -9.11
C MET A 115 5.53 -4.29 -10.15
N PHE A 116 5.27 -5.55 -10.51
CA PHE A 116 5.99 -6.25 -11.57
C PHE A 116 5.20 -6.36 -12.88
N GLU A 117 4.06 -5.67 -12.97
CA GLU A 117 3.18 -5.66 -14.15
C GLU A 117 2.77 -7.07 -14.58
N PHE A 118 2.37 -7.90 -13.62
CA PHE A 118 1.75 -9.19 -13.86
C PHE A 118 0.24 -9.01 -14.05
N SER A 119 -0.31 -9.74 -15.02
CA SER A 119 -1.73 -9.67 -15.38
C SER A 119 -2.31 -11.04 -15.77
N GLY A 120 -1.48 -12.09 -15.79
CA GLY A 120 -1.89 -13.44 -16.12
C GLY A 120 -2.34 -14.24 -14.91
N SER A 121 -2.60 -15.52 -15.13
CA SER A 121 -2.67 -16.48 -14.02
C SER A 121 -1.29 -16.62 -13.40
N TRP A 122 -1.20 -16.57 -12.08
CA TRP A 122 0.09 -16.57 -11.38
C TRP A 122 1.01 -17.75 -11.75
N GLN A 123 0.46 -18.92 -12.09
CA GLN A 123 1.25 -20.08 -12.51
C GLN A 123 1.99 -19.83 -13.81
N LYS A 124 1.35 -19.17 -14.78
CA LYS A 124 1.96 -18.80 -16.07
C LYS A 124 2.98 -17.69 -15.87
N ASP A 125 2.64 -16.68 -15.07
CA ASP A 125 3.54 -15.57 -14.77
C ASP A 125 4.81 -16.07 -14.06
N ALA A 126 4.66 -17.00 -13.10
CA ALA A 126 5.77 -17.66 -12.44
C ALA A 126 6.60 -18.49 -13.42
N ALA A 127 5.99 -19.31 -14.29
CA ALA A 127 6.70 -20.13 -15.26
C ALA A 127 7.50 -19.30 -16.29
N ASN A 128 6.99 -18.13 -16.67
CA ASN A 128 7.64 -17.22 -17.62
C ASN A 128 8.66 -16.30 -16.96
N THR A 129 8.76 -16.28 -15.64
CA THR A 129 9.68 -15.41 -14.88
C THR A 129 10.89 -16.20 -14.39
N LYS A 130 12.09 -15.81 -14.82
CA LYS A 130 13.34 -16.36 -14.30
C LYS A 130 13.63 -15.85 -12.89
N ALA A 131 13.62 -14.53 -12.75
CA ALA A 131 13.94 -13.86 -11.51
C ALA A 131 13.38 -12.43 -11.48
N LEU A 132 13.27 -11.89 -10.27
CA LEU A 132 12.77 -10.57 -9.96
C LEU A 132 13.76 -9.86 -9.04
N ALA A 133 13.88 -8.55 -9.19
CA ALA A 133 14.67 -7.71 -8.29
C ALA A 133 14.11 -6.29 -8.26
N PHE A 134 14.39 -5.54 -7.19
CA PHE A 134 14.07 -4.13 -7.11
C PHE A 134 15.08 -3.31 -6.30
N ASP A 135 15.18 -2.03 -6.62
CA ASP A 135 15.94 -1.03 -5.86
C ASP A 135 15.16 0.29 -5.89
N GLY A 136 14.93 0.89 -4.74
CA GLY A 136 14.25 2.17 -4.70
C GLY A 136 14.11 2.82 -3.33
N TRP A 137 13.66 4.06 -3.36
CA TRP A 137 13.31 4.86 -2.21
C TRP A 137 11.84 4.70 -1.85
N TYR A 138 11.59 4.50 -0.56
CA TYR A 138 10.29 4.44 0.06
C TYR A 138 10.22 5.60 1.03
N VAL A 139 9.32 6.54 0.77
CA VAL A 139 9.12 7.75 1.57
C VAL A 139 7.76 7.63 2.22
N THR A 140 7.73 7.16 3.46
CA THR A 140 6.53 7.23 4.30
C THR A 140 6.50 8.63 4.92
N LEU A 141 5.39 9.35 4.75
CA LEU A 141 5.14 10.61 5.44
C LEU A 141 4.60 10.34 6.85
N TYR A 142 3.61 9.46 6.94
CA TYR A 142 3.03 9.00 8.20
C TYR A 142 2.42 7.61 8.04
N SER A 143 2.32 6.86 9.12
CA SER A 143 1.48 5.67 9.20
C SER A 143 0.16 6.00 9.88
N VAL A 144 -0.86 5.21 9.57
CA VAL A 144 -2.13 5.17 10.29
C VAL A 144 -2.36 3.71 10.65
N ALA A 145 -2.60 3.40 11.91
CA ALA A 145 -2.82 2.03 12.35
C ALA A 145 -3.83 1.98 13.48
N LEU A 146 -4.57 0.88 13.55
CA LEU A 146 -5.38 0.58 14.71
C LEU A 146 -4.46 0.36 15.93
N SER A 147 -4.82 0.95 17.05
CA SER A 147 -4.21 0.70 18.36
C SER A 147 -4.26 -0.79 18.69
N LYS A 148 -3.20 -1.29 19.34
CA LYS A 148 -3.19 -2.67 19.87
C LYS A 148 -4.38 -2.84 20.82
N GLY A 149 -5.30 -3.72 20.45
CA GLY A 149 -6.55 -4.00 21.15
C GLY A 149 -7.26 -5.16 20.48
N GLN A 150 -8.33 -5.68 21.10
CA GLN A 150 -9.13 -6.75 20.52
C GLN A 150 -9.93 -6.19 19.35
N ILE A 151 -9.73 -6.75 18.16
CA ILE A 151 -10.54 -6.39 16.99
C ILE A 151 -11.84 -7.18 17.03
N VAL A 152 -12.96 -6.46 17.11
CA VAL A 152 -14.30 -7.03 17.14
C VAL A 152 -14.99 -6.76 15.81
N LEU A 153 -15.40 -7.82 15.12
CA LEU A 153 -16.24 -7.69 13.92
C LEU A 153 -17.63 -7.19 14.31
N ARG A 154 -18.21 -6.34 13.48
CA ARG A 154 -19.60 -5.91 13.67
C ARG A 154 -20.57 -7.05 13.39
N ASP A 155 -21.71 -7.03 14.08
CA ASP A 155 -22.67 -8.13 14.02
C ASP A 155 -23.25 -8.38 12.63
N HIS A 156 -23.48 -7.34 11.84
CA HIS A 156 -23.98 -7.50 10.47
C HIS A 156 -22.97 -8.25 9.56
N VAL A 157 -21.66 -8.15 9.84
CA VAL A 157 -20.61 -8.89 9.13
C VAL A 157 -20.66 -10.35 9.55
N LYS A 158 -20.68 -10.63 10.87
CA LYS A 158 -20.79 -11.98 11.43
C LYS A 158 -22.02 -12.72 10.88
N GLN A 159 -23.17 -12.05 10.87
CA GLN A 159 -24.43 -12.61 10.35
C GLN A 159 -24.41 -12.86 8.83
N SER A 160 -23.55 -12.16 8.10
CA SER A 160 -23.43 -12.34 6.65
C SER A 160 -22.52 -13.52 6.27
N VAL A 161 -21.78 -14.09 7.22
CA VAL A 161 -20.90 -15.25 6.97
C VAL A 161 -21.77 -16.45 6.58
N PRO A 162 -21.54 -17.08 5.42
CA PRO A 162 -22.27 -18.28 5.04
C PRO A 162 -22.09 -19.41 6.06
N SER A 163 -23.18 -20.05 6.48
CA SER A 163 -23.14 -21.18 7.43
C SER A 163 -22.63 -22.49 6.83
N THR A 164 -22.51 -22.54 5.51
CA THR A 164 -22.04 -23.72 4.75
C THR A 164 -21.04 -23.28 3.68
N TRP A 165 -20.23 -24.23 3.21
CA TRP A 165 -19.28 -24.02 2.12
C TRP A 165 -19.96 -23.98 0.74
N ASP A 166 -20.85 -23.01 0.54
CA ASP A 166 -21.45 -22.71 -0.78
C ASP A 166 -20.56 -21.73 -1.55
N PRO A 167 -19.96 -22.13 -2.68
CA PRO A 167 -19.10 -21.25 -3.47
C PRO A 167 -19.78 -19.95 -3.89
N ALA A 168 -21.07 -19.98 -4.21
CA ALA A 168 -21.79 -18.79 -4.65
C ALA A 168 -22.01 -17.80 -3.48
N ALA A 169 -22.38 -18.29 -2.30
CA ALA A 169 -22.49 -17.46 -1.09
C ALA A 169 -21.15 -16.87 -0.67
N LEU A 170 -20.07 -17.66 -0.68
CA LEU A 170 -18.72 -17.18 -0.38
C LEU A 170 -18.27 -16.10 -1.37
N ALA A 171 -18.50 -16.30 -2.67
CA ALA A 171 -18.20 -15.29 -3.68
C ALA A 171 -18.98 -13.99 -3.46
N ARG A 172 -20.26 -14.06 -3.07
CA ARG A 172 -21.05 -12.87 -2.71
C ARG A 172 -20.51 -12.17 -1.46
N PHE A 173 -20.11 -12.93 -0.44
CA PHE A 173 -19.52 -12.41 0.78
C PHE A 173 -18.22 -11.65 0.48
N ILE A 174 -17.27 -12.29 -0.22
CA ILE A 174 -16.00 -11.68 -0.62
C ILE A 174 -16.23 -10.46 -1.51
N LYS A 175 -17.17 -10.53 -2.47
CA LYS A 175 -17.51 -9.38 -3.31
C LYS A 175 -17.94 -8.17 -2.47
N LYS A 176 -18.72 -8.40 -1.40
CA LYS A 176 -19.27 -7.37 -0.52
C LYS A 176 -18.26 -6.84 0.50
N PHE A 177 -17.58 -7.73 1.21
CA PHE A 177 -16.74 -7.40 2.37
C PHE A 177 -15.25 -7.51 2.11
N GLY A 178 -14.84 -8.08 0.99
CA GLY A 178 -13.44 -8.35 0.70
C GLY A 178 -12.95 -9.64 1.34
N THR A 179 -11.67 -9.92 1.10
CA THR A 179 -10.95 -11.06 1.69
C THR A 179 -10.28 -10.72 3.02
N HIS A 180 -9.92 -9.46 3.23
CA HIS A 180 -9.13 -8.99 4.38
C HIS A 180 -9.66 -7.64 4.86
N ILE A 181 -9.28 -7.24 6.07
CA ILE A 181 -9.61 -5.92 6.64
C ILE A 181 -8.33 -5.10 6.79
N VAL A 182 -8.39 -3.82 6.44
CA VAL A 182 -7.32 -2.86 6.64
C VAL A 182 -7.20 -2.54 8.12
N VAL A 183 -6.10 -2.92 8.78
CA VAL A 183 -5.84 -2.55 10.19
C VAL A 183 -4.72 -1.52 10.35
N GLY A 184 -4.02 -1.20 9.26
CA GLY A 184 -3.06 -0.10 9.22
C GLY A 184 -2.50 0.08 7.83
N LEU A 185 -1.85 1.22 7.59
CA LEU A 185 -1.37 1.67 6.28
C LEU A 185 -0.30 2.76 6.43
N LYS A 186 0.59 2.90 5.45
CA LYS A 186 1.64 3.94 5.42
C LYS A 186 1.46 4.94 4.27
N MET A 187 1.05 6.18 4.54
CA MET A 187 0.87 7.22 3.52
C MET A 187 2.20 7.85 3.09
N GLY A 188 2.40 7.99 1.79
CA GLY A 188 3.58 8.64 1.23
C GLY A 188 3.77 8.35 -0.25
N GLY A 189 5.02 8.18 -0.66
CA GLY A 189 5.40 7.92 -2.04
C GLY A 189 6.55 6.92 -2.13
N LYS A 190 6.76 6.42 -3.34
CA LYS A 190 7.89 5.54 -3.64
C LYS A 190 8.47 5.84 -5.00
N ASP A 191 9.76 5.66 -5.13
CA ASP A 191 10.49 5.76 -6.38
C ASP A 191 11.37 4.52 -6.50
N VAL A 192 10.88 3.52 -7.24
CA VAL A 192 11.44 2.16 -7.25
C VAL A 192 11.56 1.66 -8.67
N ILE A 193 12.70 1.07 -8.97
CA ILE A 193 12.95 0.34 -10.19
C ILE A 193 12.64 -1.13 -9.92
N TYR A 194 11.63 -1.67 -10.59
CA TYR A 194 11.34 -3.10 -10.60
C TYR A 194 11.89 -3.74 -11.86
N LEU A 195 12.63 -4.83 -11.69
CA LEU A 195 13.22 -5.60 -12.78
C LEU A 195 12.57 -6.98 -12.83
N LYS A 196 12.05 -7.32 -14.01
CA LYS A 196 11.48 -8.64 -14.32
C LYS A 196 12.34 -9.34 -15.38
N GLN A 197 13.05 -10.39 -14.97
CA GLN A 197 13.82 -11.23 -15.89
C GLN A 197 12.96 -12.36 -16.43
N GLN A 198 12.78 -12.41 -17.76
CA GLN A 198 12.04 -13.48 -18.43
C GLN A 198 12.83 -14.81 -18.42
N HIS A 199 12.12 -15.93 -18.41
CA HIS A 199 12.72 -17.29 -18.38
C HIS A 199 13.69 -17.55 -19.55
N SER A 200 13.40 -16.99 -20.72
CA SER A 200 14.25 -17.08 -21.92
C SER A 200 15.55 -16.29 -21.83
N SER A 201 15.74 -15.44 -20.81
CA SER A 201 16.96 -14.64 -20.65
C SER A 201 18.15 -15.52 -20.28
N THR A 202 19.25 -15.35 -21.02
CA THR A 202 20.54 -16.02 -20.76
C THR A 202 21.38 -15.34 -19.69
N LEU A 203 20.99 -14.13 -19.25
CA LEU A 203 21.73 -13.36 -18.24
C LEU A 203 21.78 -14.11 -16.91
N GLN A 204 22.93 -14.01 -16.23
CA GLN A 204 23.11 -14.55 -14.89
C GLN A 204 22.63 -13.55 -13.84
N ALA A 205 22.38 -14.04 -12.62
CA ALA A 205 21.92 -13.20 -11.52
C ALA A 205 22.87 -12.02 -11.23
N VAL A 206 24.18 -12.22 -11.37
CA VAL A 206 25.19 -11.17 -11.19
C VAL A 206 25.05 -10.04 -12.22
N ASP A 207 24.75 -10.38 -13.47
CA ASP A 207 24.57 -9.38 -14.55
C ASP A 207 23.30 -8.57 -14.31
N VAL A 208 22.22 -9.26 -13.88
CA VAL A 208 20.95 -8.62 -13.51
C VAL A 208 21.14 -7.66 -12.33
N GLN A 209 21.83 -8.10 -11.28
CA GLN A 209 22.10 -7.28 -10.10
C GLN A 209 22.96 -6.07 -10.45
N LYS A 210 24.01 -6.26 -11.26
CA LYS A 210 24.86 -5.18 -11.76
C LYS A 210 24.03 -4.16 -12.55
N ARG A 211 23.17 -4.63 -13.46
CA ARG A 211 22.33 -3.76 -14.27
C ARG A 211 21.34 -2.96 -13.42
N LEU A 212 20.68 -3.61 -12.45
CA LEU A 212 19.78 -2.92 -11.52
C LEU A 212 20.53 -1.84 -10.74
N LYS A 213 21.73 -2.16 -10.24
CA LYS A 213 22.57 -1.21 -9.51
C LYS A 213 22.92 0.01 -10.38
N GLU A 214 23.42 -0.18 -11.60
CA GLU A 214 23.75 0.91 -12.52
C GLU A 214 22.56 1.83 -12.79
N MET A 215 21.38 1.24 -13.08
CA MET A 215 20.16 2.02 -13.30
C MET A 215 19.72 2.79 -12.05
N SER A 216 19.79 2.14 -10.88
CA SER A 216 19.41 2.76 -9.60
C SER A 216 20.36 3.88 -9.21
N ASP A 217 21.66 3.70 -9.43
CA ASP A 217 22.69 4.69 -9.11
C ASP A 217 22.53 5.90 -10.04
N SER A 218 22.32 5.69 -11.34
CA SER A 218 22.00 6.77 -12.27
C SER A 218 20.70 7.50 -11.92
N ARG A 219 19.66 6.81 -11.45
CA ARG A 219 18.38 7.44 -11.10
C ARG A 219 18.43 8.18 -9.76
N PHE A 220 19.17 7.66 -8.78
CA PHE A 220 19.07 8.11 -7.39
C PHE A 220 20.30 8.88 -6.87
N LEU A 221 21.47 8.81 -7.52
CA LEU A 221 22.65 9.59 -7.10
C LEU A 221 22.47 11.09 -7.42
N ASP A 222 21.91 11.43 -8.58
CA ASP A 222 21.64 12.83 -8.95
C ASP A 222 20.59 13.47 -8.03
N ALA A 223 19.64 12.68 -7.52
CA ALA A 223 18.63 13.15 -6.59
C ALA A 223 19.23 13.56 -5.22
N ASN A 224 20.25 12.86 -4.72
CA ASN A 224 20.83 13.21 -3.41
C ASN A 224 21.54 14.57 -3.41
N VAL A 225 22.15 14.98 -4.53
CA VAL A 225 22.82 16.29 -4.65
C VAL A 225 21.81 17.44 -4.62
N GLN A 226 20.63 17.24 -5.21
CA GLN A 226 19.61 18.28 -5.32
C GLN A 226 18.80 18.47 -4.03
N TYR A 227 18.59 17.41 -3.24
CA TYR A 227 17.91 17.50 -1.94
C TYR A 227 18.78 18.13 -0.83
N ASP A 228 20.11 17.96 -0.86
CA ASP A 228 21.00 18.54 0.15
C ASP A 228 21.18 20.06 -0.05
N MET A 229 21.19 20.53 -1.31
CA MET A 229 21.18 21.97 -1.63
C MET A 229 19.82 22.64 -1.40
N SER A 230 18.71 21.89 -1.40
CA SER A 230 17.36 22.42 -1.17
C SER A 230 17.03 22.65 0.32
N ARG A 231 17.98 22.40 1.23
CA ARG A 231 17.83 22.68 2.66
C ARG A 231 17.96 24.18 2.99
N ASN A 232 18.48 24.99 2.04
CA ASN A 232 18.48 26.45 2.12
C ASN A 232 17.74 27.05 0.91
N ASN A 233 16.69 27.82 1.21
CA ASN A 233 15.78 28.56 0.32
C ASN A 233 14.69 27.77 -0.44
N GLN A 234 13.44 28.02 -0.01
CA GLN A 234 12.22 27.80 -0.78
C GLN A 234 12.21 28.65 -2.06
N VAL A 235 11.84 28.06 -3.19
CA VAL A 235 10.80 28.51 -4.15
C VAL A 235 10.41 27.29 -4.99
N LEU A 236 9.10 27.00 -5.05
CA LEU A 236 8.52 25.98 -5.93
C LEU A 236 8.65 26.40 -7.40
N SER A 237 9.25 25.54 -8.23
CA SER A 237 9.12 25.59 -9.69
C SER A 237 8.87 24.17 -10.25
N GLU A 238 7.77 24.05 -10.98
CA GLU A 238 7.24 22.84 -11.65
C GLU A 238 7.62 22.81 -13.16
N PRO A 239 7.31 21.77 -13.96
CA PRO A 239 6.90 20.40 -13.64
C PRO A 239 7.71 19.35 -14.43
N SER A 240 8.39 18.45 -13.74
CA SER A 240 8.63 17.10 -14.27
C SER A 240 7.64 16.20 -13.53
N PHE A 241 6.67 15.65 -14.26
CA PHE A 241 5.50 14.90 -13.77
C PHE A 241 5.85 13.90 -12.64
N LEU A 242 5.93 14.41 -11.43
CA LEU A 242 5.69 13.68 -10.20
C LEU A 242 4.18 13.59 -10.13
N LEU A 243 3.64 12.51 -10.70
CA LEU A 243 2.37 12.01 -10.19
C LEU A 243 2.64 11.58 -8.73
N LEU A 244 2.60 12.55 -7.82
CA LEU A 244 2.15 12.35 -6.44
C LEU A 244 0.72 11.82 -6.56
N SER A 245 0.63 10.54 -6.88
CA SER A 245 -0.59 9.77 -6.72
C SER A 245 -0.77 9.63 -5.22
N PRO A 246 -1.89 10.10 -4.64
CA PRO A 246 -2.22 9.69 -3.28
C PRO A 246 -2.48 8.18 -3.34
N GLY A 247 -1.56 7.38 -2.80
CA GLY A 247 -1.74 5.93 -2.75
C GLY A 247 -0.46 5.16 -2.97
N PHE A 248 0.44 5.23 -2.02
CA PHE A 248 1.24 4.06 -1.68
C PHE A 248 0.89 3.71 -0.25
N LEU A 249 0.39 2.50 0.01
CA LEU A 249 0.03 2.01 1.34
C LEU A 249 0.30 0.50 1.40
N PRO A 250 1.40 0.02 1.99
CA PRO A 250 1.40 -1.35 2.51
C PRO A 250 0.35 -1.42 3.63
N PHE A 251 -0.61 -2.34 3.51
CA PHE A 251 -1.62 -2.58 4.53
C PHE A 251 -1.07 -3.56 5.58
N ASN A 252 -1.34 -3.34 6.86
CA ASN A 252 -1.35 -4.45 7.82
C ASN A 252 -2.71 -5.13 7.72
N THR A 253 -2.71 -6.45 7.70
CA THR A 253 -3.92 -7.28 7.55
C THR A 253 -4.09 -8.25 8.71
N ILE A 254 -5.34 -8.65 8.95
CA ILE A 254 -5.68 -9.83 9.73
C ILE A 254 -6.61 -10.68 8.87
N ASP A 255 -6.32 -11.98 8.81
CA ASP A 255 -7.20 -12.99 8.23
C ASP A 255 -8.40 -13.19 9.17
N TYR A 256 -9.62 -13.10 8.64
CA TYR A 256 -10.87 -13.38 9.37
C TYR A 256 -11.60 -14.61 8.81
N CYS A 257 -10.91 -15.43 8.03
CA CYS A 257 -11.36 -16.76 7.59
C CYS A 257 -10.46 -17.83 8.21
#